data_AF-A0A9D7SY97-F1
#
_entry.id   AF-A0A9D7SY97-F1
#
_cell.length_a   1.000
_cell.length_b   1.000
_cell.length_c   1.000
_cell.angle_alpha   90.00
_cell.angle_beta   90.00
_cell.angle_gamma   90.00
#
_symmetry.space_group_name_H-M   'P 1'
#
loop_
_entity.id
_entity.type
_entity.pdbx_description
1 polymer ?
#
loop_
_entity_poly.entity_id
_entity_poly.type
_entity_poly.pdbx_seq_one_letter_code
_entity_poly.pdbx_strand_id
1 'polypeptide(L)'
;MSYEVEGKLHKKFDMEQKSGTFQTREFVILVEQGQYPQHIKFQLVQDRCEIIDPIAEGSNIKVYFDLRGREWQGKYFTNLQAWRVEAAGSETKSRQPAGDFPTSAPATNGDDGSSFDDLPF
;
A
#
# COMPACT_ATOMS: atom_id res chain seq x y z
N MET A 1 24.28 0.61 0.42
CA MET A 1 23.82 1.36 1.61
C MET A 1 22.32 1.48 1.48
N SER A 2 21.58 0.96 2.46
CA SER A 2 20.13 1.04 2.50
C SER A 2 19.70 2.29 3.27
N TYR A 3 18.74 3.01 2.73
CA TYR A 3 18.13 4.20 3.32
C TYR A 3 16.62 3.99 3.43
N GLU A 4 15.99 4.74 4.31
CA GLU A 4 14.53 4.79 4.45
C GLU A 4 14.06 6.24 4.46
N VAL A 5 12.84 6.45 3.95
CA VAL A 5 12.16 7.75 3.98
C VAL A 5 10.67 7.55 4.13
N GLU A 6 10.03 8.41 4.90
CA GLU A 6 8.58 8.47 5.03
C GLU A 6 8.04 9.69 4.28
N GLY A 7 6.93 9.51 3.58
CA GLY A 7 6.29 10.59 2.83
C GLY A 7 4.92 10.18 2.30
N LYS A 8 4.22 11.14 1.71
CA LYS A 8 2.92 10.90 1.07
C LYS A 8 3.14 10.47 -0.38
N LEU A 9 2.54 9.38 -0.83
CA LEU A 9 2.56 8.98 -2.24
C LEU A 9 1.88 10.08 -3.06
N HIS A 10 2.64 10.82 -3.86
CA HIS A 10 2.12 11.92 -4.66
C HIS A 10 1.59 11.43 -6.00
N LYS A 11 2.35 10.56 -6.68
CA LYS A 11 1.99 10.04 -7.99
C LYS A 11 2.64 8.69 -8.24
N LYS A 12 1.93 7.76 -8.86
CA LYS A 12 2.49 6.52 -9.40
C LYS A 12 2.39 6.52 -10.92
N PHE A 13 3.44 6.04 -11.58
CA PHE A 13 3.49 5.93 -13.04
C PHE A 13 3.21 4.50 -13.49
N ASP A 14 2.90 4.36 -14.77
CA ASP A 14 2.74 3.05 -15.38
C ASP A 14 4.07 2.29 -15.43
N MET A 15 3.97 0.97 -15.54
CA MET A 15 5.15 0.12 -15.67
C MET A 15 5.75 0.32 -17.07
N GLU A 16 7.03 0.68 -17.15
CA GLU A 16 7.79 0.78 -18.39
C GLU A 16 8.70 -0.44 -18.55
N GLN A 17 8.65 -1.07 -19.72
CA GLN A 17 9.59 -2.11 -20.11
C GLN A 17 10.80 -1.45 -20.78
N LYS A 18 11.94 -1.38 -20.08
CA LYS A 18 13.18 -0.75 -20.61
C LYS A 18 13.96 -1.68 -21.53
N SER A 19 13.87 -2.99 -21.32
CA SER A 19 14.51 -4.03 -22.13
C SER A 19 13.78 -5.36 -21.90
N GLY A 20 13.94 -6.36 -22.78
CA GLY A 20 13.03 -7.52 -22.92
C GLY A 20 12.51 -8.18 -21.64
N THR A 21 13.31 -8.26 -20.57
CA THR A 21 12.89 -8.78 -19.24
C THR A 21 13.03 -7.75 -18.11
N PHE A 22 13.53 -6.55 -18.41
CA PHE A 22 13.75 -5.49 -17.43
C PHE A 22 12.62 -4.47 -17.49
N GLN A 23 11.68 -4.64 -16.56
CA GLN A 23 10.61 -3.69 -16.28
C GLN A 23 11.00 -2.76 -15.13
N THR A 24 10.58 -1.51 -15.23
CA THR A 24 10.76 -0.49 -14.21
C THR A 24 9.46 0.25 -14.01
N ARG A 25 9.15 0.61 -12.77
CA ARG A 25 8.02 1.47 -12.46
C ARG A 25 8.52 2.61 -11.60
N GLU A 26 8.13 3.84 -11.94
CA GLU A 26 8.51 5.02 -11.19
C GLU A 26 7.33 5.50 -10.33
N PHE A 27 7.64 6.12 -9.20
CA PHE A 27 6.66 6.79 -8.36
C PHE A 27 7.31 7.97 -7.65
N VAL A 28 6.50 8.93 -7.22
CA VAL A 28 6.94 10.14 -6.53
C VAL A 28 6.28 10.21 -5.18
N ILE A 29 7.07 10.47 -4.14
CA ILE A 29 6.56 10.81 -2.82
C ILE A 29 6.81 12.28 -2.54
N LEU A 30 5.95 12.84 -1.71
CA LEU A 30 6.10 14.17 -1.14
C LEU A 30 6.58 14.00 0.31
N VAL A 31 7.78 14.51 0.59
CA VAL A 31 8.38 14.52 1.92
C VAL A 31 8.21 15.91 2.52
N GLU A 32 7.43 16.02 3.59
CA GLU A 32 7.17 17.27 4.31
C GLU A 32 8.24 17.49 5.38
N GLN A 33 9.49 17.68 4.97
CA GLN A 33 10.58 18.03 5.89
C GLN A 33 10.66 19.56 6.05
N GLY A 34 10.02 20.05 7.11
CA GLY A 34 10.03 21.47 7.48
C GLY A 34 9.15 22.31 6.55
N GLN A 35 9.66 23.47 6.13
CA GLN A 35 8.86 24.46 5.38
C GLN A 35 8.82 24.22 3.86
N TYR A 36 9.61 23.27 3.34
CA TYR A 36 9.74 23.05 1.89
C TYR A 36 9.46 21.58 1.54
N PRO A 37 8.24 21.23 1.11
CA PRO A 37 7.93 19.88 0.69
C PRO A 37 8.74 19.51 -0.56
N GLN A 38 9.39 18.35 -0.51
CA GLN A 38 10.21 17.86 -1.61
C GLN A 38 9.51 16.70 -2.32
N HIS A 39 9.46 16.78 -3.66
CA HIS A 39 9.00 15.69 -4.50
C HIS A 39 10.18 14.80 -4.86
N ILE A 40 10.23 13.60 -4.28
CA ILE A 40 11.32 12.67 -4.48
C ILE A 40 10.83 11.52 -5.35
N LYS A 41 11.52 11.31 -6.47
CA LYS A 41 11.22 10.23 -7.42
C LYS A 41 12.00 8.97 -7.07
N PHE A 42 11.28 7.85 -6.98
CA PHE A 42 11.81 6.53 -6.74
C PHE A 42 11.54 5.62 -7.94
N GLN A 43 12.41 4.62 -8.11
CA GLN A 43 12.27 3.59 -9.14
C GLN A 43 12.19 2.21 -8.49
N LEU A 44 11.19 1.44 -8.89
CA LEU A 44 11.05 0.01 -8.66
C LEU A 44 11.50 -0.72 -9.91
N VAL A 45 12.04 -1.93 -9.74
CA VAL A 45 12.50 -2.78 -10.84
C VAL A 45 11.94 -4.18 -10.70
N GLN A 46 11.70 -4.84 -11.84
CA GLN A 46 11.33 -6.26 -11.93
C GLN A 46 10.09 -6.58 -11.08
N ASP A 47 10.22 -7.57 -10.18
CA ASP A 47 9.14 -8.09 -9.34
C ASP A 47 8.62 -7.06 -8.33
N ARG A 48 9.40 -5.99 -8.07
CA ARG A 48 9.05 -4.98 -7.08
C ARG A 48 8.10 -3.92 -7.60
N CYS A 49 7.88 -3.88 -8.92
CA CYS A 49 6.99 -2.92 -9.53
C CYS A 49 5.54 -3.07 -9.05
N GLU A 50 5.14 -4.25 -8.56
CA GLU A 50 3.78 -4.55 -8.08
C GLU A 50 3.52 -4.07 -6.63
N ILE A 51 4.59 -3.77 -5.86
CA ILE A 51 4.46 -3.42 -4.43
C ILE A 51 3.67 -2.12 -4.23
N ILE A 52 3.71 -1.21 -5.20
CA ILE A 52 3.07 0.11 -5.13
C ILE A 52 1.62 0.11 -5.62
N ASP A 53 1.19 -0.95 -6.32
CA ASP A 53 -0.12 -1.10 -6.94
C ASP A 53 -1.27 -0.99 -5.93
N PRO A 54 -1.24 -1.70 -4.78
CA PRO A 54 -2.31 -1.62 -3.79
C PRO A 54 -2.34 -0.28 -3.04
N ILE A 55 -1.32 0.57 -3.19
CA ILE A 55 -1.20 1.83 -2.46
C ILE A 55 -1.88 2.95 -3.26
N ALA A 56 -2.84 3.64 -2.65
CA ALA A 56 -3.51 4.78 -3.25
C ALA A 56 -2.65 6.04 -3.19
N GLU A 57 -2.72 6.86 -4.23
CA GLU A 57 -2.15 8.22 -4.20
C GLU A 57 -2.76 9.02 -3.04
N GLY A 58 -1.93 9.80 -2.36
CA GLY A 58 -2.29 10.51 -1.14
C GLY A 58 -2.05 9.72 0.16
N SER A 59 -1.69 8.44 0.09
CA SER A 59 -1.39 7.63 1.29
C SER A 59 0.00 7.93 1.83
N ASN A 60 0.16 7.93 3.16
CA ASN A 60 1.49 7.96 3.76
C ASN A 60 2.15 6.59 3.60
N ILE A 61 3.41 6.59 3.16
CA ILE A 61 4.21 5.38 2.95
C ILE A 61 5.62 5.56 3.50
N LYS A 62 6.21 4.45 3.93
CA LYS A 62 7.63 4.30 4.22
C LYS A 62 8.30 3.56 3.06
N VAL A 63 9.30 4.17 2.46
CA VAL A 63 10.04 3.63 1.32
C VAL A 63 11.45 3.29 1.78
N TYR A 64 11.86 2.04 1.58
CA TYR A 64 13.22 1.60 1.76
C TYR A 64 13.89 1.47 0.39
N PHE A 65 15.06 2.07 0.25
CA PHE A 65 15.72 2.20 -1.04
C PHE A 65 17.24 2.13 -0.92
N ASP A 66 17.89 1.88 -2.06
CA ASP A 66 19.33 2.02 -2.21
C ASP A 66 19.63 3.27 -3.05
N LEU A 67 20.64 4.03 -2.63
CA LEU A 67 21.21 5.11 -3.42
C LEU A 67 22.21 4.54 -4.42
N ARG A 68 21.88 4.59 -5.72
CA ARG A 68 22.76 4.10 -6.79
C ARG A 68 23.25 5.27 -7.64
N GLY A 69 24.56 5.41 -7.76
CA GLY A 69 25.19 6.32 -8.71
C GLY A 69 25.70 5.54 -9.92
N ARG A 70 25.50 6.08 -11.13
CA ARG A 70 26.19 5.61 -12.34
C ARG A 70 26.83 6.78 -13.05
N GLU A 71 28.06 6.58 -13.51
CA GLU A 71 28.71 7.50 -14.43
C GLU A 71 28.38 7.07 -15.87
N TRP A 72 27.97 8.03 -16.69
CA TRP A 72 27.77 7.83 -18.11
C TRP A 72 28.34 9.02 -18.87
N GLN A 73 29.41 8.78 -19.64
CA GLN A 73 30.09 9.81 -20.44
C GLN A 73 30.47 11.05 -19.63
N GLY A 74 31.04 10.86 -18.42
CA GLY A 74 31.43 11.94 -17.52
C GLY A 74 30.26 12.65 -16.82
N LYS A 75 29.02 12.18 -16.99
CA LYS A 75 27.83 12.67 -16.26
C LYS A 75 27.45 11.66 -15.18
N TYR A 76 27.19 12.15 -13.98
CA TYR A 76 26.79 11.33 -12.84
C TYR A 76 25.27 11.34 -12.71
N PHE A 77 24.67 10.16 -12.73
CA PHE A 77 23.24 9.96 -12.57
C PHE A 77 22.99 9.22 -11.27
N THR A 78 22.13 9.81 -10.44
CA THR A 78 21.65 9.18 -9.22
C THR A 78 20.30 8.52 -9.49
N ASN A 79 20.13 7.32 -8.97
CA ASN A 79 18.89 6.57 -9.01
C ASN A 79 18.56 6.07 -7.61
N LEU A 80 17.35 6.36 -7.16
CA LEU A 80 16.82 5.91 -5.88
C LEU A 80 16.01 4.65 -6.13
N GLN A 81 16.68 3.50 -5.97
CA GLN A 81 16.05 2.22 -6.25
C GLN A 81 15.34 1.71 -5.01
N ALA A 82 14.01 1.82 -5.00
CA ALA A 82 13.18 1.29 -3.94
C ALA A 82 13.16 -0.25 -4.00
N TRP A 83 13.25 -0.87 -2.82
CA TRP A 83 13.19 -2.32 -2.69
C TRP A 83 12.08 -2.81 -1.76
N ARG A 84 11.55 -1.94 -0.89
CA ARG A 84 10.40 -2.21 -0.05
C ARG A 84 9.60 -0.92 0.14
N VAL A 85 8.28 -1.05 0.16
CA VAL A 85 7.36 0.05 0.46
C VAL A 85 6.33 -0.46 1.45
N GLU A 86 6.08 0.32 2.50
CA GLU A 86 5.09 0.01 3.54
C GLU A 86 4.08 1.14 3.60
N ALA A 87 2.79 0.84 3.57
CA ALA A 87 1.77 1.84 3.82
C ALA A 87 1.71 2.16 5.32
N ALA A 88 1.92 3.41 5.69
CA ALA A 88 1.77 3.87 7.05
C ALA A 88 0.28 3.79 7.43
N GLY A 89 -0.06 2.78 8.25
CA GLY A 89 -1.44 2.52 8.68
C GLY A 89 -2.09 1.27 8.09
N SER A 90 -1.44 0.55 7.18
CA SER A 90 -1.87 -0.82 6.85
C SER A 90 -1.21 -1.81 7.80
N GLU A 91 -1.77 -1.92 9.01
CA GLU A 91 -1.82 -3.26 9.60
C GLU A 91 -2.45 -4.16 8.56
N THR A 92 -1.72 -5.21 8.16
CA THR A 92 -2.20 -6.24 7.27
C THR A 92 -3.56 -6.71 7.76
N LYS A 93 -4.64 -6.26 7.13
CA LYS A 93 -5.92 -6.97 7.19
C LYS A 93 -5.68 -8.30 6.50
N SER A 94 -5.21 -9.27 7.27
CA SER A 94 -5.31 -10.68 6.95
C SER A 94 -6.75 -10.94 6.55
N ARG A 95 -6.95 -11.18 5.26
CA ARG A 95 -8.21 -11.57 4.68
C ARG A 95 -8.56 -12.93 5.29
N GLN A 96 -9.34 -12.92 6.36
CA GLN A 96 -9.96 -14.14 6.87
C GLN A 96 -10.84 -14.69 5.73
N PRO A 97 -10.70 -15.97 5.37
CA PRO A 97 -11.63 -16.59 4.43
C PRO A 97 -13.03 -16.56 5.06
N ALA A 98 -14.00 -16.09 4.28
CA ALA A 98 -15.40 -16.20 4.63
C ALA A 98 -15.75 -17.68 4.79
N GLY A 99 -15.93 -18.11 6.04
CA GLY A 99 -16.46 -19.42 6.37
C GLY A 99 -17.98 -19.39 6.21
N ASP A 100 -18.44 -19.84 5.05
CA ASP A 100 -19.81 -20.28 4.80
C ASP A 100 -20.15 -21.43 5.75
N PHE A 101 -21.10 -21.22 6.67
CA PHE A 101 -21.74 -22.31 7.40
C PHE A 101 -23.25 -22.23 7.22
N PRO A 102 -23.86 -23.16 6.46
CA PRO A 102 -25.29 -23.38 6.51
C PRO A 102 -25.60 -24.31 7.68
N THR A 103 -26.62 -24.01 8.47
CA THR A 103 -27.28 -25.05 9.27
C THR A 103 -28.77 -24.84 9.23
N SER A 104 -29.42 -25.89 8.73
CA SER A 104 -30.84 -25.98 8.40
C SER A 104 -31.63 -26.60 9.55
N ALA A 105 -32.76 -25.95 9.88
CA ALA A 105 -34.07 -26.53 10.23
C ALA A 105 -34.26 -27.20 11.64
N PRO A 106 -35.49 -27.62 12.01
CA PRO A 106 -36.70 -26.81 12.29
C PRO A 106 -37.46 -27.27 13.57
N ALA A 107 -38.42 -26.49 14.11
CA ALA A 107 -39.54 -27.01 14.93
C ALA A 107 -40.64 -25.95 15.16
N THR A 108 -41.86 -26.43 15.39
CA THR A 108 -43.15 -25.79 15.08
C THR A 108 -43.92 -25.35 16.34
N ASN A 109 -44.75 -24.32 16.17
CA ASN A 109 -46.01 -23.94 16.85
C ASN A 109 -46.11 -23.89 18.39
N GLY A 110 -46.54 -22.73 18.88
CA GLY A 110 -47.15 -22.54 20.20
C GLY A 110 -47.68 -21.11 20.36
N ASP A 111 -48.96 -20.94 20.05
CA ASP A 111 -49.83 -19.82 20.43
C ASP A 111 -49.87 -19.68 21.97
N ASP A 112 -49.65 -18.48 22.52
CA ASP A 112 -50.42 -17.91 23.64
C ASP A 112 -49.98 -16.44 23.89
N GLY A 113 -50.97 -15.57 24.09
CA GLY A 113 -50.77 -14.14 24.31
C GLY A 113 -50.40 -13.76 25.74
N SER A 114 -50.24 -12.45 25.93
CA SER A 114 -50.09 -11.71 27.19
C SER A 114 -48.70 -11.71 27.85
N SER A 115 -48.00 -10.58 27.68
CA SER A 115 -47.39 -9.77 28.74
C SER A 115 -46.62 -8.60 28.08
N PHE A 116 -47.39 -7.61 27.63
CA PHE A 116 -46.85 -6.24 27.57
C PHE A 116 -46.57 -5.79 29.01
N ASP A 117 -45.54 -4.95 29.16
CA ASP A 117 -45.40 -3.99 30.26
C ASP A 117 -44.77 -4.48 31.57
N ASP A 118 -43.45 -4.69 31.59
CA ASP A 118 -42.64 -4.37 32.79
C ASP A 118 -41.13 -4.24 32.45
N LEU A 119 -40.78 -3.16 31.75
CA LEU A 119 -39.40 -2.65 31.75
C LEU A 119 -39.38 -1.40 32.62
N PRO A 120 -38.49 -1.30 33.62
CA PRO A 120 -38.43 -0.15 34.51
C PRO A 120 -38.10 1.12 33.71
N PHE A 121 -39.08 2.04 33.69
CA PHE A 121 -38.93 3.47 33.40
C PHE A 121 -38.46 4.22 34.65
#